data_AF-A0A1T1ZYK6-F1
#
_entry.id   AF-A0A1T1ZYK6-F1
#
_cell.length_a   1.000
_cell.length_b   1.000
_cell.length_c   1.000
_cell.angle_alpha   90.00
_cell.angle_beta   90.00
_cell.angle_gamma   90.00
#
_symmetry.space_group_name_H-M   'P 1'
#
loop_
_entity.id
_entity.type
_entity.pdbx_description
1 polymer ?
#
loop_
_entity_poly.entity_id
_entity_poly.type
_entity_poly.pdbx_seq_one_letter_code
_entity_poly.pdbx_strand_id
1 'polypeptide(L)'
;MEKRTEFNIWYWIVAFFAVIFIQDLIASYRSIAPISYSQFEQYLADGDIASVAVGSDTITGTFETPIDGRSGFVTTIVDPAILERLDDADVEITGVPQNTWIGALLSWVVPAVVFFGLWMFVFRKFADRQGFGGFMQVGKSKAKVYMEKETGVSFADVAGVDEAKAELEEVVDFLKTPEEYGKLGARIPKGILLVGPPGTGKTLLARAVAGEAGVTFFSISGSEFVEMFVGVGAARVRDLFEQARKNAPAIIFIDELDALGRARAAGQVAGGHDEREQTLNQLLTELDGFDPSSGIVLLAATNRPEILDPALLRAGRFDRQVLVDKPDKKGRVQILNVHMKRVTLAPDVDAEKVAALTPGFSGADLANLVNEAALLATRRKADAVTMEDFNNAVERIVAGLEKRNRVLNAREREIVAHHEMGHALVAMALPGVDPVHKVSIIPRGIGALGYTIQRPTEDRFLMTREELENKIAVLLGGRAAEKVIYDHLSTGAADDLVKATDIARAMVARYGMDPDLGHVSYDTERPGFLGTGDQSAWLNRRHSEATAERMDTAVKAIIDDIFARTVALLDANRALLEETSRDLLDRETLDEPDLRAIAEKVRIQEVEAA
;
A
#
# COMPACT_ATOMS: atom_id res chain seq x y z
N MET A 1 -40.04 12.62 8.16
CA MET A 1 -40.69 13.01 6.89
C MET A 1 -39.63 13.50 5.93
N GLU A 2 -39.22 12.65 5.01
CA GLU A 2 -38.27 13.00 3.95
C GLU A 2 -38.95 13.91 2.93
N LYS A 3 -38.41 15.12 2.70
CA LYS A 3 -38.86 15.98 1.61
C LYS A 3 -38.27 15.44 0.30
N ARG A 4 -39.09 14.73 -0.48
CA ARG A 4 -38.77 14.39 -1.86
C ARG A 4 -38.60 15.69 -2.66
N THR A 5 -37.47 15.83 -3.34
CA THR A 5 -37.25 16.90 -4.31
C THR A 5 -38.17 16.68 -5.50
N GLU A 6 -39.25 17.46 -5.59
CA GLU A 6 -40.08 17.50 -6.79
C GLU A 6 -39.31 18.22 -7.90
N PHE A 7 -38.84 17.45 -8.88
CA PHE A 7 -38.24 17.99 -10.09
C PHE A 7 -39.34 18.62 -10.94
N ASN A 8 -39.30 19.95 -11.06
CA ASN A 8 -40.30 20.70 -11.80
C ASN A 8 -40.11 20.45 -13.31
N ILE A 9 -41.07 19.77 -13.94
CA ILE A 9 -41.05 19.31 -15.35
C ILE A 9 -40.74 20.46 -16.33
N TRP A 10 -41.05 21.69 -15.94
CA TRP A 10 -40.78 22.90 -16.72
C TRP A 10 -39.29 23.12 -17.05
N TYR A 11 -38.38 22.66 -16.20
CA TYR A 11 -36.94 22.79 -16.48
C TYR A 11 -36.49 21.91 -17.65
N TRP A 12 -37.07 20.73 -17.80
CA TRP A 12 -36.77 19.83 -18.92
C TRP A 12 -37.32 20.37 -20.24
N ILE A 13 -38.49 21.02 -20.20
CA ILE A 13 -39.09 21.64 -21.38
C ILE A 13 -38.25 22.81 -21.87
N VAL A 14 -37.79 23.69 -20.98
CA VAL A 14 -36.92 24.81 -21.35
C VAL A 14 -35.57 24.31 -21.87
N ALA A 15 -34.97 23.29 -21.23
CA ALA A 15 -33.72 22.70 -21.71
C ALA A 15 -33.87 22.08 -23.10
N PHE A 16 -34.99 21.40 -23.37
CA PHE A 16 -35.28 20.81 -24.68
C PHE A 16 -35.39 21.86 -25.79
N PHE A 17 -36.13 22.95 -25.56
CA PHE A 17 -36.22 24.04 -26.53
C PHE A 17 -34.89 24.78 -26.73
N ALA A 18 -34.09 24.93 -25.68
CA ALA A 18 -32.76 25.53 -25.79
C ALA A 18 -31.82 24.68 -26.66
N VAL A 19 -31.86 23.36 -26.52
CA VAL A 19 -31.08 22.43 -27.36
C VAL A 19 -31.51 22.52 -28.81
N ILE A 20 -32.82 22.54 -29.10
CA ILE A 20 -33.33 22.69 -30.47
C ILE A 20 -32.88 24.03 -31.08
N PHE A 21 -32.98 25.13 -30.33
CA PHE A 21 -32.56 26.45 -30.81
C PHE A 21 -31.05 26.52 -31.11
N ILE A 22 -30.22 25.92 -30.26
CA ILE A 22 -28.78 25.82 -30.48
C ILE A 22 -28.47 24.94 -31.70
N GLN A 23 -29.19 23.83 -31.86
CA GLN A 23 -29.02 22.92 -32.98
C GLN A 23 -29.39 23.58 -34.32
N ASP A 24 -30.44 24.40 -34.33
CA ASP A 24 -30.89 25.17 -35.51
C ASP A 24 -29.88 26.27 -35.91
N LEU A 25 -29.31 26.96 -34.92
CA LEU A 25 -28.21 27.92 -35.13
C LEU A 25 -26.95 27.25 -35.69
N ILE A 26 -26.60 26.05 -35.23
CA ILE A 26 -25.44 25.30 -35.73
C ILE A 26 -25.72 24.72 -37.13
N ALA A 27 -26.94 24.27 -37.41
CA ALA A 27 -27.33 23.76 -38.73
C ALA A 27 -27.25 24.85 -39.81
N SER A 28 -27.65 26.07 -39.50
CA SER A 28 -27.58 27.22 -40.42
C SER A 28 -26.14 27.62 -40.79
N TYR A 29 -25.16 27.37 -39.90
CA TYR A 29 -23.74 27.60 -40.20
C TYR A 29 -23.11 26.50 -41.06
N ARG A 30 -23.74 25.32 -41.18
CA ARG A 30 -23.19 24.17 -41.93
C ARG A 30 -23.58 24.14 -43.41
N SER A 31 -24.51 24.96 -43.86
CA SER A 31 -25.09 24.91 -45.22
C SER A 31 -24.35 25.75 -46.28
N ILE A 32 -23.29 26.46 -45.90
CA ILE A 32 -22.51 27.33 -46.80
C ILE A 32 -21.10 26.75 -46.98
N ALA A 33 -20.71 26.46 -48.22
CA ALA A 33 -19.37 26.00 -48.58
C ALA A 33 -18.45 27.18 -48.88
N PRO A 34 -17.31 27.34 -48.18
CA PRO A 34 -16.25 28.20 -48.67
C PRO A 34 -15.58 27.48 -49.85
N ILE A 35 -15.64 28.06 -51.05
CA ILE A 35 -14.96 27.54 -52.26
C ILE A 35 -13.88 28.52 -52.69
N SER A 36 -12.83 28.05 -53.39
CA SER A 36 -11.84 28.94 -53.98
C SER A 36 -12.44 29.74 -55.15
N TYR A 37 -11.78 30.84 -55.53
CA TYR A 37 -12.20 31.63 -56.70
C TYR A 37 -12.05 30.81 -58.00
N SER A 38 -11.00 29.98 -58.10
CA SER A 38 -10.81 29.07 -59.23
C SER A 38 -11.90 28.01 -59.34
N GLN A 39 -12.33 27.42 -58.22
CA GLN A 39 -13.45 26.48 -58.18
C GLN A 39 -14.77 27.15 -58.57
N PHE A 40 -14.97 28.40 -58.16
CA PHE A 40 -16.13 29.19 -58.57
C PHE A 40 -16.17 29.39 -60.09
N GLU A 41 -15.06 29.81 -60.71
CA GLU A 41 -14.97 29.95 -62.18
C GLU A 41 -15.22 28.61 -62.90
N GLN A 42 -14.70 27.52 -62.35
CA GLN A 42 -14.93 26.18 -62.88
C GLN A 42 -16.42 25.77 -62.81
N TYR A 43 -17.06 25.89 -61.64
CA TYR A 43 -18.48 25.56 -61.47
C TYR A 43 -19.39 26.49 -62.28
N LEU A 44 -18.96 27.74 -62.51
CA LEU A 44 -19.67 28.67 -63.39
C LEU A 44 -19.56 28.24 -64.87
N ALA A 45 -18.40 27.77 -65.31
CA ALA A 45 -18.17 27.25 -66.66
C ALA A 45 -18.88 25.92 -66.91
N ASP A 46 -18.93 25.04 -65.91
CA ASP A 46 -19.60 23.73 -65.97
C ASP A 46 -21.13 23.83 -65.85
N GLY A 47 -21.66 25.00 -65.43
CA GLY A 47 -23.11 25.28 -65.36
C GLY A 47 -23.78 24.87 -64.05
N ASP A 48 -23.00 24.53 -63.01
CA ASP A 48 -23.49 23.97 -61.74
C ASP A 48 -24.04 25.03 -60.74
N ILE A 49 -24.12 26.30 -61.15
CA ILE A 49 -24.50 27.44 -60.30
C ILE A 49 -25.89 27.96 -60.66
N ALA A 50 -26.84 27.88 -59.72
CA ALA A 50 -28.23 28.30 -59.90
C ALA A 50 -28.42 29.83 -59.80
N SER A 51 -27.72 30.48 -58.87
CA SER A 51 -27.77 31.94 -58.72
C SER A 51 -26.53 32.49 -58.03
N VAL A 52 -26.17 33.71 -58.41
CA VAL A 52 -24.99 34.43 -57.90
C VAL A 52 -25.38 35.86 -57.50
N ALA A 53 -24.94 36.28 -56.33
CA ALA A 53 -24.96 37.65 -55.84
C ALA A 53 -23.53 38.12 -55.57
N VAL A 54 -23.11 39.18 -56.24
CA VAL A 54 -21.77 39.77 -56.15
C VAL A 54 -21.82 40.96 -55.18
N GLY A 55 -21.08 40.86 -54.08
CA GLY A 55 -20.86 41.95 -53.10
C GLY A 55 -19.61 42.77 -53.40
N SER A 56 -19.16 43.58 -52.43
CA SER A 56 -17.95 44.41 -52.56
C SER A 56 -16.65 43.58 -52.53
N ASP A 57 -16.60 42.55 -51.68
CA ASP A 57 -15.39 41.75 -51.43
C ASP A 57 -15.62 40.25 -51.62
N THR A 58 -16.88 39.81 -51.75
CA THR A 58 -17.24 38.39 -51.84
C THR A 58 -18.33 38.13 -52.86
N ILE A 59 -18.32 36.94 -53.43
CA ILE A 59 -19.37 36.38 -54.27
C ILE A 59 -20.08 35.30 -53.45
N THR A 60 -21.39 35.39 -53.36
CA THR A 60 -22.24 34.39 -52.70
C THR A 60 -23.21 33.81 -53.71
N GLY A 61 -23.52 32.52 -53.59
CA GLY A 61 -24.44 31.90 -54.53
C GLY A 61 -24.97 30.57 -54.04
N THR A 62 -25.79 29.95 -54.88
CA THR A 62 -26.37 28.62 -54.65
C THR A 62 -26.06 27.71 -55.82
N PHE A 63 -25.76 26.44 -55.53
CA PHE A 63 -25.56 25.43 -56.55
C PHE A 63 -26.91 24.91 -57.07
N GLU A 64 -26.97 24.47 -58.34
CA GLU A 64 -28.15 23.77 -58.86
C GLU A 64 -28.38 22.44 -58.15
N THR A 65 -27.29 21.70 -57.90
CA THR A 65 -27.29 20.50 -57.06
C THR A 65 -26.35 20.70 -55.87
N PRO A 66 -26.76 20.34 -54.64
CA PRO A 66 -25.91 20.54 -53.46
C PRO A 66 -24.61 19.73 -53.58
N ILE A 67 -23.47 20.41 -53.53
CA ILE A 67 -22.13 19.81 -53.51
C ILE A 67 -21.72 19.66 -52.04
N ASP A 68 -21.25 18.47 -51.62
CA ASP A 68 -20.88 18.14 -50.23
C ASP A 68 -21.97 18.44 -49.18
N GLY A 69 -23.25 18.30 -49.57
CA GLY A 69 -24.40 18.55 -48.71
C GLY A 69 -24.63 20.03 -48.37
N ARG A 70 -23.95 20.95 -49.06
CA ARG A 70 -24.07 22.40 -48.89
C ARG A 70 -24.75 22.99 -50.12
N SER A 71 -25.84 23.71 -49.89
CA SER A 71 -26.64 24.29 -50.97
C SER A 71 -26.16 25.69 -51.38
N GLY A 72 -25.40 26.37 -50.52
CA GLY A 72 -24.83 27.68 -50.79
C GLY A 72 -23.32 27.66 -50.82
N PHE A 73 -22.72 28.62 -51.51
CA PHE A 73 -21.27 28.86 -51.48
C PHE A 73 -20.95 30.33 -51.24
N VAL A 74 -19.72 30.57 -50.77
CA VAL A 74 -19.11 31.89 -50.67
C VAL A 74 -17.67 31.82 -51.15
N THR A 75 -17.26 32.79 -51.95
CA THR A 75 -15.87 32.99 -52.39
C THR A 75 -15.50 34.47 -52.33
N THR A 76 -14.21 34.79 -52.31
CA THR A 76 -13.70 36.17 -52.24
C THR A 76 -13.36 36.64 -53.64
N ILE A 77 -13.71 37.89 -53.97
CA ILE A 77 -13.37 38.49 -55.28
C ILE A 77 -11.86 38.71 -55.34
N VAL A 78 -11.21 38.24 -56.41
CA VAL A 78 -9.78 38.46 -56.66
C VAL A 78 -9.61 39.49 -57.78
N ASP A 79 -8.66 40.42 -57.63
CA ASP A 79 -8.36 41.44 -58.64
C ASP A 79 -7.84 40.79 -59.95
N PRO A 80 -8.40 41.13 -61.13
CA PRO A 80 -7.96 40.62 -62.43
C PRO A 80 -6.45 40.73 -62.71
N ALA A 81 -5.78 41.77 -62.18
CA ALA A 81 -4.34 41.98 -62.38
C ALA A 81 -3.46 40.97 -61.61
N ILE A 82 -4.02 40.30 -60.60
CA ILE A 82 -3.36 39.24 -59.82
C ILE A 82 -3.59 37.87 -60.46
N LEU A 83 -4.75 37.66 -61.09
CA LEU A 83 -5.08 36.44 -61.82
C LEU A 83 -4.17 36.23 -63.06
N GLU A 84 -3.94 37.29 -63.86
CA GLU A 84 -3.02 37.23 -65.03
C GLU A 84 -1.57 36.89 -64.67
N ARG A 85 -1.13 37.12 -63.42
CA ARG A 85 0.25 36.82 -62.97
C ARG A 85 0.40 35.45 -62.31
N LEU A 86 -0.72 34.80 -61.96
CA LEU A 86 -0.75 33.51 -61.27
C LEU A 86 -1.10 32.35 -62.21
N ASP A 87 -1.76 32.63 -63.34
CA ASP A 87 -2.05 31.65 -64.42
C ASP A 87 -0.77 31.02 -65.02
N ASP A 88 0.35 31.76 -65.00
CA ASP A 88 1.67 31.27 -65.45
C ASP A 88 2.35 30.31 -64.43
N ALA A 89 1.79 30.08 -63.23
CA ALA A 89 2.46 29.38 -62.13
C ALA A 89 1.77 28.11 -61.60
N ASP A 90 0.60 27.70 -62.12
CA ASP A 90 -0.14 26.45 -61.76
C ASP A 90 -0.28 26.23 -60.24
N VAL A 91 -0.75 27.25 -59.50
CA VAL A 91 -0.93 27.20 -58.03
C VAL A 91 -2.41 27.35 -57.65
N GLU A 92 -2.88 26.51 -56.73
CA GLU A 92 -4.24 26.56 -56.17
C GLU A 92 -4.46 27.82 -55.30
N ILE A 93 -5.34 28.72 -55.73
CA ILE A 93 -5.63 29.98 -55.02
C ILE A 93 -6.71 29.76 -53.96
N THR A 94 -6.32 29.56 -52.70
CA THR A 94 -7.27 29.51 -51.58
C THR A 94 -7.49 30.90 -50.96
N GLY A 95 -8.69 31.47 -51.14
CA GLY A 95 -9.13 32.66 -50.41
C GLY A 95 -9.68 32.28 -49.05
N VAL A 96 -8.95 32.56 -47.96
CA VAL A 96 -9.45 32.33 -46.59
C VAL A 96 -10.18 33.58 -46.10
N PRO A 97 -11.47 33.52 -45.72
CA PRO A 97 -12.18 34.67 -45.18
C PRO A 97 -11.53 35.13 -43.87
N GLN A 98 -11.06 36.38 -43.80
CA GLN A 98 -10.54 36.94 -42.56
C GLN A 98 -11.69 37.46 -41.67
N ASN A 99 -11.87 36.75 -40.53
CA ASN A 99 -12.56 37.10 -39.29
C ASN A 99 -13.58 38.27 -39.28
N THR A 100 -14.85 37.91 -39.07
CA THR A 100 -15.85 38.78 -38.45
C THR A 100 -15.55 38.91 -36.94
N TRP A 101 -14.72 39.89 -36.56
CA TRP A 101 -14.48 40.33 -35.16
C TRP A 101 -15.75 40.30 -34.32
N ILE A 102 -16.89 40.68 -34.91
CA ILE A 102 -18.19 40.81 -34.22
C ILE A 102 -18.74 39.45 -33.82
N GLY A 103 -18.53 38.41 -34.65
CA GLY A 103 -18.92 37.03 -34.34
C GLY A 103 -18.07 36.42 -33.24
N ALA A 104 -16.76 36.68 -33.22
CA ALA A 104 -15.86 36.22 -32.17
C ALA A 104 -16.13 36.91 -30.82
N LEU A 105 -16.48 38.20 -30.84
CA LEU A 105 -16.81 38.94 -29.63
C LEU A 105 -18.16 38.50 -29.05
N LEU A 106 -19.18 38.28 -29.90
CA LEU A 106 -20.46 37.74 -29.44
C LEU A 106 -20.34 36.28 -28.96
N SER A 107 -19.53 35.45 -29.61
CA SER A 107 -19.37 34.04 -29.21
C SER A 107 -18.66 33.87 -27.87
N TRP A 108 -17.88 34.85 -27.42
CA TRP A 108 -17.31 34.88 -26.06
C TRP A 108 -18.21 35.58 -25.05
N VAL A 109 -18.83 36.70 -25.43
CA VAL A 109 -19.64 37.52 -24.52
C VAL A 109 -20.97 36.85 -24.17
N VAL A 110 -21.64 36.21 -25.14
CA VAL A 110 -22.94 35.57 -24.89
C VAL A 110 -22.83 34.41 -23.90
N PRO A 111 -21.88 33.44 -24.04
CA PRO A 111 -21.71 32.40 -23.04
C PRO A 111 -21.28 32.94 -21.68
N ALA A 112 -20.42 33.97 -21.63
CA ALA A 112 -20.01 34.58 -20.37
C ALA A 112 -21.20 35.23 -19.64
N VAL A 113 -22.06 35.98 -20.35
CA VAL A 113 -23.24 36.62 -19.77
C VAL A 113 -24.28 35.58 -19.34
N VAL A 114 -24.51 34.52 -20.12
CA VAL A 114 -25.40 33.42 -19.73
C VAL A 114 -24.86 32.69 -18.50
N PHE A 115 -23.56 32.40 -18.46
CA PHE A 115 -22.91 31.77 -17.32
C PHE A 115 -23.04 32.63 -16.06
N PHE A 116 -22.72 33.93 -16.13
CA PHE A 116 -22.85 34.86 -15.01
C PHE A 116 -24.31 35.08 -14.58
N GLY A 117 -25.25 35.14 -15.52
CA GLY A 117 -26.68 35.27 -15.22
C GLY A 117 -27.25 34.03 -14.53
N LEU A 118 -26.87 32.83 -14.99
CA LEU A 118 -27.25 31.57 -14.36
C LEU A 118 -26.63 31.47 -12.96
N TRP A 119 -25.35 31.84 -12.82
CA TRP A 119 -24.66 31.83 -11.53
C TRP A 119 -25.26 32.82 -10.55
N MET A 120 -25.59 34.05 -10.97
CA MET A 120 -26.25 35.05 -10.13
C MET A 120 -27.62 34.55 -9.67
N PHE A 121 -28.40 33.90 -10.54
CA PHE A 121 -29.71 33.35 -10.18
C PHE A 121 -29.61 32.17 -9.21
N VAL A 122 -28.64 31.27 -9.39
CA VAL A 122 -28.35 30.16 -8.47
C VAL A 122 -27.86 30.68 -7.12
N PHE A 123 -26.94 31.64 -7.11
CA PHE A 123 -26.42 32.24 -5.88
C PHE A 123 -27.50 32.97 -5.11
N ARG A 124 -28.38 33.70 -5.80
CA ARG A 124 -29.51 34.38 -5.17
C ARG A 124 -30.49 33.39 -4.53
N LYS A 125 -30.76 32.25 -5.18
CA LYS A 125 -31.58 31.17 -4.60
C LYS A 125 -30.91 30.44 -3.44
N PHE A 126 -29.57 30.36 -3.42
CA PHE A 126 -28.80 29.79 -2.32
C PHE A 126 -28.73 30.74 -1.12
N ALA A 127 -28.51 32.04 -1.37
CA ALA A 127 -28.51 33.09 -0.36
C ALA A 127 -29.87 33.26 0.34
N ASP A 128 -30.98 33.08 -0.41
CA ASP A 128 -32.34 33.18 0.14
C ASP A 128 -32.78 31.93 0.94
N ARG A 129 -32.12 30.78 0.76
CA ARG A 129 -32.44 29.53 1.49
C ARG A 129 -31.51 29.21 2.65
N GLN A 130 -30.33 29.81 2.69
CA GLN A 130 -29.38 29.63 3.77
C GLN A 130 -28.59 30.93 3.91
N GLY A 131 -28.95 31.72 4.93
CA GLY A 131 -28.35 33.03 5.16
C GLY A 131 -26.82 32.98 5.20
N PHE A 132 -26.21 34.14 4.92
CA PHE A 132 -24.78 34.42 4.72
C PHE A 132 -23.77 33.87 5.77
N GLY A 133 -24.22 33.14 6.79
CA GLY A 133 -23.39 32.50 7.82
C GLY A 133 -22.91 31.07 7.51
N GLY A 134 -23.39 30.42 6.43
CA GLY A 134 -23.02 29.03 6.09
C GLY A 134 -21.55 28.84 5.65
N PHE A 135 -20.97 29.82 4.95
CA PHE A 135 -19.56 29.75 4.51
C PHE A 135 -18.56 29.95 5.66
N MET A 136 -18.97 30.60 6.75
CA MET A 136 -18.10 30.82 7.93
C MET A 136 -18.02 29.59 8.85
N GLN A 137 -18.81 28.53 8.61
CA GLN A 137 -18.77 27.30 9.39
C GLN A 137 -17.85 26.20 8.80
N VAL A 138 -17.32 26.37 7.59
CA VAL A 138 -16.43 25.37 6.96
C VAL A 138 -15.12 25.18 7.75
N GLY A 139 -14.71 26.18 8.55
CA GLY A 139 -13.55 26.06 9.46
C GLY A 139 -13.85 25.47 10.84
N LYS A 140 -15.12 25.16 11.18
CA LYS A 140 -15.53 24.54 12.45
C LYS A 140 -16.05 23.12 12.24
N SER A 141 -15.36 22.34 11.40
CA SER A 141 -15.58 20.90 11.38
C SER A 141 -15.11 20.35 12.73
N LYS A 142 -16.06 20.13 13.64
CA LYS A 142 -15.83 19.33 14.85
C LYS A 142 -15.40 17.96 14.36
N ALA A 143 -14.10 17.70 14.37
CA ALA A 143 -13.58 16.34 14.22
C ALA A 143 -14.33 15.46 15.22
N LYS A 144 -14.64 14.22 14.81
CA LYS A 144 -15.12 13.20 15.75
C LYS A 144 -13.93 12.79 16.62
N VAL A 145 -13.51 13.69 17.51
CA VAL A 145 -12.56 13.36 18.56
C VAL A 145 -13.25 12.34 19.43
N TYR A 146 -12.83 11.08 19.34
CA TYR A 146 -13.35 10.01 20.17
C TYR A 146 -12.81 10.24 21.58
N MET A 147 -13.65 10.84 22.42
CA MET A 147 -13.41 11.04 23.84
C MET A 147 -13.98 9.84 24.59
N GLU A 148 -13.10 8.96 25.05
CA GLU A 148 -13.44 7.84 25.92
C GLU A 148 -13.11 8.24 27.36
N LYS A 149 -14.14 8.37 28.21
CA LYS A 149 -13.94 8.61 29.65
C LYS A 149 -13.45 7.37 30.38
N GLU A 150 -13.84 6.19 29.89
CA GLU A 150 -13.38 4.89 30.36
C GLU A 150 -13.04 4.05 29.12
N THR A 151 -11.80 3.57 29.03
CA THR A 151 -11.36 2.76 27.88
C THR A 151 -11.81 1.29 27.99
N GLY A 152 -12.09 0.82 29.21
CA GLY A 152 -12.46 -0.57 29.50
C GLY A 152 -11.33 -1.59 29.26
N VAL A 153 -10.09 -1.11 29.10
CA VAL A 153 -8.90 -1.93 28.84
C VAL A 153 -7.83 -1.54 29.86
N SER A 154 -7.19 -2.54 30.47
CA SER A 154 -6.13 -2.35 31.46
C SER A 154 -4.82 -3.04 31.02
N PHE A 155 -3.74 -2.89 31.79
CA PHE A 155 -2.50 -3.63 31.52
C PHE A 155 -2.65 -5.15 31.63
N ALA A 156 -3.72 -5.66 32.25
CA ALA A 156 -4.03 -7.09 32.28
C ALA A 156 -4.51 -7.64 30.92
N ASP A 157 -5.00 -6.77 30.03
CA ASP A 157 -5.50 -7.14 28.69
C ASP A 157 -4.42 -7.07 27.61
N VAL A 158 -3.26 -6.50 27.95
CA VAL A 158 -2.08 -6.43 27.08
C VAL A 158 -1.09 -7.50 27.54
N ALA A 159 -0.42 -8.20 26.63
CA ALA A 159 0.51 -9.27 26.97
C ALA A 159 1.71 -9.28 26.01
N GLY A 160 2.83 -9.87 26.43
CA GLY A 160 4.01 -10.05 25.58
C GLY A 160 4.78 -8.79 25.21
N VAL A 161 4.59 -7.69 25.96
CA VAL A 161 5.28 -6.39 25.78
C VAL A 161 5.67 -5.81 27.15
N ASP A 162 6.28 -6.65 27.99
CA ASP A 162 6.55 -6.35 29.39
C ASP A 162 7.53 -5.18 29.56
N GLU A 163 8.52 -5.06 28.69
CA GLU A 163 9.47 -3.95 28.67
C GLU A 163 8.76 -2.62 28.33
N ALA A 164 7.89 -2.63 27.32
CA ALA A 164 7.12 -1.44 26.95
C ALA A 164 6.12 -1.04 28.04
N LYS A 165 5.55 -2.00 28.78
CA LYS A 165 4.69 -1.72 29.93
C LYS A 165 5.46 -1.06 31.06
N ALA A 166 6.64 -1.58 31.42
CA ALA A 166 7.47 -1.02 32.48
C ALA A 166 7.85 0.45 32.18
N GLU A 167 8.21 0.75 30.93
CA GLU A 167 8.50 2.12 30.49
C GLU A 167 7.28 3.06 30.59
N LEU A 168 6.08 2.53 30.40
CA LEU A 168 4.82 3.30 30.46
C LEU A 168 4.21 3.34 31.87
N GLU A 169 4.66 2.50 32.80
CA GLU A 169 4.20 2.49 34.19
C GLU A 169 4.54 3.81 34.88
N GLU A 170 5.72 4.39 34.60
CA GLU A 170 6.11 5.73 35.07
C GLU A 170 5.10 6.82 34.66
N VAL A 171 4.51 6.68 33.46
CA VAL A 171 3.54 7.63 32.90
C VAL A 171 2.21 7.50 33.62
N VAL A 172 1.80 6.26 33.91
CA VAL A 172 0.61 5.94 34.69
C VAL A 172 0.72 6.52 36.10
N ASP A 173 1.85 6.28 36.78
CA ASP A 173 2.07 6.75 38.15
C ASP A 173 2.08 8.28 38.26
N PHE A 174 2.62 8.96 37.24
CA PHE A 174 2.50 10.41 37.17
C PHE A 174 1.05 10.88 37.02
N LEU A 175 0.29 10.27 36.11
CA LEU A 175 -1.09 10.68 35.87
C LEU A 175 -1.98 10.43 37.10
N LYS A 176 -1.66 9.40 37.90
CA LYS A 176 -2.29 9.13 39.19
C LYS A 176 -1.85 10.10 40.28
N THR A 177 -0.56 10.46 40.32
CA THR A 177 0.04 11.25 41.40
C THR A 177 0.98 12.36 40.87
N PRO A 178 0.46 13.41 40.20
CA PRO A 178 1.31 14.43 39.55
C PRO A 178 2.18 15.22 40.54
N GLU A 179 1.67 15.43 41.76
CA GLU A 179 2.33 16.22 42.79
C GLU A 179 3.62 15.58 43.34
N GLU A 180 3.72 14.24 43.33
CA GLU A 180 4.89 13.55 43.88
C GLU A 180 6.09 13.62 42.95
N TYR A 181 5.85 13.46 41.64
CA TYR A 181 6.90 13.48 40.62
C TYR A 181 7.51 14.89 40.44
N GLY A 182 6.74 15.96 40.70
CA GLY A 182 7.25 17.34 40.62
C GLY A 182 8.18 17.77 41.76
N LYS A 183 8.16 17.08 42.92
CA LYS A 183 8.88 17.51 44.14
C LYS A 183 10.40 17.57 43.99
N LEU A 184 10.96 16.66 43.19
CA LEU A 184 12.41 16.55 42.96
C LEU A 184 12.86 17.26 41.67
N GLY A 185 11.97 18.03 41.02
CA GLY A 185 12.26 18.71 39.78
C GLY A 185 12.33 17.80 38.54
N ALA A 186 11.87 16.55 38.66
CA ALA A 186 11.74 15.66 37.52
C ALA A 186 10.70 16.22 36.54
N ARG A 187 11.05 16.27 35.26
CA ARG A 187 10.15 16.66 34.17
C ARG A 187 9.83 15.42 33.37
N ILE A 188 8.55 15.22 33.12
CA ILE A 188 8.08 14.07 32.36
C ILE A 188 8.16 14.37 30.87
N PRO A 189 8.45 13.33 30.05
CA PRO A 189 8.39 13.44 28.61
C PRO A 189 7.04 13.98 28.17
N LYS A 190 7.06 15.08 27.43
CA LYS A 190 5.83 15.70 26.91
C LYS A 190 5.13 14.77 25.92
N GLY A 191 5.91 13.99 25.18
CA GLY A 191 5.44 13.10 24.14
C GLY A 191 6.20 11.79 24.14
N ILE A 192 5.47 10.69 24.00
CA ILE A 192 6.02 9.35 23.91
C ILE A 192 5.61 8.76 22.58
N LEU A 193 6.59 8.28 21.83
CA LEU A 193 6.39 7.64 20.55
C LEU A 193 6.49 6.12 20.70
N LEU A 194 5.37 5.42 20.50
CA LEU A 194 5.31 3.96 20.39
C LEU A 194 5.75 3.56 18.98
N VAL A 195 6.87 2.85 18.89
CA VAL A 195 7.49 2.47 17.62
C VAL A 195 7.43 0.96 17.49
N GLY A 196 7.02 0.44 16.34
CA GLY A 196 7.17 -0.98 16.06
C GLY A 196 6.23 -1.51 14.99
N PRO A 197 6.22 -2.82 14.75
CA PRO A 197 5.41 -3.45 13.73
C PRO A 197 3.92 -3.16 13.78
N PRO A 198 3.22 -3.18 12.64
CA PRO A 198 1.76 -3.23 12.65
C PRO A 198 1.33 -4.50 13.39
N GLY A 199 0.23 -4.40 14.14
CA GLY A 199 -0.32 -5.55 14.85
C GLY A 199 0.36 -5.91 16.19
N THR A 200 1.36 -5.16 16.68
CA THR A 200 1.94 -5.40 18.03
C THR A 200 1.13 -4.80 19.18
N GLY A 201 -0.04 -4.22 18.89
CA GLY A 201 -0.93 -3.71 19.93
C GLY A 201 -0.57 -2.32 20.46
N LYS A 202 0.13 -1.47 19.69
CA LYS A 202 0.44 -0.08 20.07
C LYS A 202 -0.80 0.72 20.51
N THR A 203 -1.88 0.67 19.73
CA THR A 203 -3.17 1.32 20.04
C THR A 203 -3.81 0.72 21.30
N LEU A 204 -3.71 -0.61 21.48
CA LEU A 204 -4.23 -1.29 22.66
C LEU A 204 -3.44 -0.89 23.92
N LEU A 205 -2.12 -0.81 23.82
CA LEU A 205 -1.23 -0.39 24.89
C LEU A 205 -1.53 1.06 25.31
N ALA A 206 -1.71 1.98 24.36
CA ALA A 206 -2.08 3.36 24.67
C ALA A 206 -3.44 3.46 25.41
N ARG A 207 -4.44 2.66 25.00
CA ARG A 207 -5.74 2.58 25.70
C ARG A 207 -5.62 1.98 27.09
N ALA A 208 -4.72 1.01 27.26
CA ALA A 208 -4.44 0.37 28.54
C ALA A 208 -3.74 1.32 29.52
N VAL A 209 -2.81 2.17 29.07
CA VAL A 209 -2.20 3.23 29.89
C VAL A 209 -3.27 4.17 30.44
N ALA A 210 -4.21 4.60 29.59
CA ALA A 210 -5.30 5.48 30.02
C ALA A 210 -6.27 4.81 31.00
N GLY A 211 -6.60 3.54 30.77
CA GLY A 211 -7.46 2.76 31.65
C GLY A 211 -6.80 2.49 33.01
N GLU A 212 -5.50 2.20 33.02
CA GLU A 212 -4.73 1.99 34.25
C GLU A 212 -4.59 3.28 35.05
N ALA A 213 -4.37 4.42 34.37
CA ALA A 213 -4.30 5.74 34.99
C ALA A 213 -5.67 6.32 35.41
N GLY A 214 -6.78 5.81 34.84
CA GLY A 214 -8.13 6.32 35.10
C GLY A 214 -8.37 7.73 34.55
N VAL A 215 -7.75 8.08 33.42
CA VAL A 215 -7.81 9.43 32.82
C VAL A 215 -8.58 9.46 31.50
N THR A 216 -9.00 10.64 31.07
CA THR A 216 -9.71 10.81 29.79
C THR A 216 -8.80 10.45 28.62
N PHE A 217 -9.27 9.60 27.71
CA PHE A 217 -8.52 9.19 26.51
C PHE A 217 -9.08 9.84 25.26
N PHE A 218 -8.24 10.59 24.56
CA PHE A 218 -8.55 11.21 23.27
C PHE A 218 -7.82 10.46 22.16
N SER A 219 -8.55 9.80 21.27
CA SER A 219 -7.96 9.06 20.14
C SER A 219 -8.26 9.74 18.81
N ILE A 220 -7.22 9.92 17.99
CA ILE A 220 -7.33 10.42 16.62
C ILE A 220 -6.30 9.72 15.72
N SER A 221 -6.63 9.46 14.46
CA SER A 221 -5.66 8.98 13.47
C SER A 221 -4.96 10.15 12.79
N GLY A 222 -3.65 10.03 12.55
CA GLY A 222 -2.83 11.01 11.84
C GLY A 222 -3.39 11.31 10.44
N SER A 223 -4.00 10.32 9.78
CA SER A 223 -4.62 10.52 8.46
C SER A 223 -5.85 11.43 8.50
N GLU A 224 -6.53 11.58 9.65
CA GLU A 224 -7.67 12.51 9.78
C GLU A 224 -7.25 13.98 9.73
N PHE A 225 -5.96 14.27 9.85
CA PHE A 225 -5.45 15.63 9.79
C PHE A 225 -5.03 16.05 8.37
N VAL A 226 -5.00 15.12 7.42
CA VAL A 226 -4.63 15.36 6.03
C VAL A 226 -5.89 15.54 5.20
N GLU A 227 -6.23 16.78 4.84
CA GLU A 227 -7.45 17.14 4.14
C GLU A 227 -7.15 17.98 2.88
N MET A 228 -8.12 18.06 1.96
CA MET A 228 -7.97 18.88 0.74
C MET A 228 -7.98 20.39 1.00
N PHE A 229 -8.42 20.82 2.18
CA PHE A 229 -8.58 22.23 2.52
C PHE A 229 -7.45 22.70 3.43
N VAL A 230 -6.66 23.64 2.92
CA VAL A 230 -5.55 24.27 3.66
C VAL A 230 -6.05 24.86 4.98
N GLY A 231 -5.34 24.56 6.07
CA GLY A 231 -5.61 25.08 7.41
C GLY A 231 -6.66 24.31 8.22
N VAL A 232 -7.40 23.37 7.63
CA VAL A 232 -8.36 22.53 8.39
C VAL A 232 -7.65 21.60 9.36
N GLY A 233 -6.56 20.94 8.93
CA GLY A 233 -5.75 20.10 9.81
C GLY A 233 -5.19 20.88 11.01
N ALA A 234 -4.61 22.05 10.78
CA ALA A 234 -4.11 22.92 11.85
C ALA A 234 -5.19 23.36 12.84
N ALA A 235 -6.41 23.68 12.38
CA ALA A 235 -7.53 24.00 13.27
C ALA A 235 -7.92 22.79 14.15
N ARG A 236 -7.95 21.57 13.58
CA ARG A 236 -8.24 20.34 14.34
C ARG A 236 -7.21 20.08 15.43
N VAL A 237 -5.93 20.31 15.15
CA VAL A 237 -4.86 20.18 16.15
C VAL A 237 -5.11 21.13 17.33
N ARG A 238 -5.43 22.40 17.08
CA ARG A 238 -5.74 23.36 18.16
C ARG A 238 -6.94 22.93 18.99
N ASP A 239 -8.03 22.53 18.32
CA ASP A 239 -9.27 22.11 18.98
C ASP A 239 -9.05 20.86 19.84
N LEU A 240 -8.23 19.90 19.38
CA LEU A 240 -7.87 18.70 20.13
C LEU A 240 -7.14 19.06 21.43
N PHE A 241 -6.10 19.90 21.35
CA PHE A 241 -5.35 20.33 22.53
C PHE A 241 -6.20 21.20 23.47
N GLU A 242 -7.10 22.04 22.96
CA GLU A 242 -8.02 22.81 23.80
C GLU A 242 -9.00 21.91 24.55
N GLN A 243 -9.54 20.87 23.90
CA GLN A 243 -10.43 19.91 24.55
C GLN A 243 -9.71 19.06 25.59
N ALA A 244 -8.47 18.63 25.31
CA ALA A 244 -7.65 17.91 26.27
C ALA A 244 -7.36 18.76 27.51
N ARG A 245 -7.01 20.05 27.33
CA ARG A 245 -6.81 21.01 28.44
C ARG A 245 -8.05 21.17 29.32
N LYS A 246 -9.24 21.13 28.75
CA LYS A 246 -10.51 21.23 29.52
C LYS A 246 -10.85 19.97 30.32
N ASN A 247 -10.27 18.82 29.96
CA ASN A 247 -10.54 17.53 30.59
C ASN A 247 -9.29 16.93 31.24
N ALA A 248 -8.28 17.75 31.56
CA ALA A 248 -7.07 17.30 32.22
C ALA A 248 -7.38 16.78 33.65
N PRO A 249 -6.72 15.69 34.11
CA PRO A 249 -5.67 14.93 33.43
C PRO A 249 -6.20 14.08 32.26
N ALA A 250 -5.44 14.05 31.16
CA ALA A 250 -5.87 13.40 29.92
C ALA A 250 -4.69 12.89 29.09
N ILE A 251 -4.94 11.84 28.31
CA ILE A 251 -4.01 11.33 27.30
C ILE A 251 -4.54 11.68 25.91
N ILE A 252 -3.68 12.26 25.08
CA ILE A 252 -3.93 12.43 23.65
C ILE A 252 -3.16 11.32 22.93
N PHE A 253 -3.85 10.48 22.17
CA PHE A 253 -3.26 9.43 21.34
C PHE A 253 -3.42 9.75 19.85
N ILE A 254 -2.30 9.82 19.14
CA ILE A 254 -2.24 10.00 17.69
C ILE A 254 -1.73 8.70 17.05
N ASP A 255 -2.62 7.94 16.41
CA ASP A 255 -2.20 6.76 15.62
C ASP A 255 -1.65 7.20 14.26
N GLU A 256 -0.84 6.36 13.60
CA GLU A 256 -0.27 6.63 12.26
C GLU A 256 0.36 8.03 12.14
N LEU A 257 1.23 8.40 13.11
CA LEU A 257 1.89 9.71 13.12
C LEU A 257 2.68 9.99 11.82
N ASP A 258 3.11 8.95 11.12
CA ASP A 258 3.80 9.03 9.83
C ASP A 258 2.97 9.61 8.70
N ALA A 259 1.63 9.61 8.79
CA ALA A 259 0.76 10.30 7.85
C ALA A 259 0.94 11.84 7.92
N LEU A 260 1.22 12.36 9.11
CA LEU A 260 1.43 13.79 9.38
C LEU A 260 2.90 14.19 9.37
N GLY A 261 3.73 13.34 9.93
CA GLY A 261 5.10 13.67 10.32
C GLY A 261 6.13 13.34 9.27
N ARG A 262 5.76 13.03 8.02
CA ARG A 262 6.75 12.61 7.01
C ARG A 262 7.73 13.73 6.67
N ALA A 263 9.03 13.43 6.75
CA ALA A 263 10.10 14.35 6.37
C ALA A 263 10.00 14.74 4.88
N ARG A 264 10.37 15.98 4.57
CA ARG A 264 10.38 16.51 3.19
C ARG A 264 11.25 15.63 2.29
N ALA A 265 10.64 15.03 1.26
CA ALA A 265 11.40 14.42 0.18
C ALA A 265 11.96 15.54 -0.71
N ALA A 266 13.28 15.66 -0.79
CA ALA A 266 13.93 16.60 -1.68
C ALA A 266 13.60 16.23 -3.14
N GLY A 267 12.73 16.98 -3.80
CA GLY A 267 12.52 16.88 -5.25
C GLY A 267 11.08 16.73 -5.76
N GLN A 268 10.05 16.65 -4.90
CA GLN A 268 8.66 16.62 -5.39
C GLN A 268 8.07 18.02 -5.57
N VAL A 269 7.61 18.28 -6.80
CA VAL A 269 7.12 19.56 -7.33
C VAL A 269 5.97 20.13 -6.49
N ALA A 270 6.01 21.45 -6.31
CA ALA A 270 5.14 22.29 -5.49
C ALA A 270 3.64 22.09 -5.75
N GLY A 271 2.86 21.89 -4.68
CA GLY A 271 1.39 21.97 -4.71
C GLY A 271 0.67 21.10 -3.67
N GLY A 272 1.27 20.02 -3.18
CA GLY A 272 0.63 19.06 -2.25
C GLY A 272 1.17 19.04 -0.82
N HIS A 273 2.22 19.80 -0.50
CA HIS A 273 2.90 19.77 0.80
C HIS A 273 2.41 20.82 1.81
N ASP A 274 1.79 21.90 1.35
CA ASP A 274 1.51 23.07 2.22
C ASP A 274 0.55 22.76 3.38
N GLU A 275 -0.45 21.90 3.17
CA GLU A 275 -1.44 21.56 4.19
C GLU A 275 -0.85 20.66 5.29
N ARG A 276 -0.09 19.64 4.89
CA ARG A 276 0.59 18.73 5.82
C ARG A 276 1.64 19.46 6.63
N GLU A 277 2.46 20.29 5.97
CA GLU A 277 3.48 21.09 6.65
C GLU A 277 2.87 22.08 7.63
N GLN A 278 1.79 22.76 7.26
CA GLN A 278 1.08 23.67 8.16
C GLN A 278 0.53 22.94 9.39
N THR A 279 -0.04 21.77 9.19
CA THR A 279 -0.61 20.97 10.28
C THR A 279 0.47 20.40 11.20
N LEU A 280 1.58 19.92 10.63
CA LEU A 280 2.76 19.49 11.38
C LEU A 280 3.34 20.64 12.22
N ASN A 281 3.54 21.81 11.62
CA ASN A 281 4.04 22.98 12.34
C ASN A 281 3.09 23.42 13.47
N GLN A 282 1.78 23.28 13.27
CA GLN A 282 0.81 23.55 14.34
C GLN A 282 0.92 22.55 15.49
N LEU A 283 1.12 21.25 15.20
CA LEU A 283 1.37 20.23 16.23
C LEU A 283 2.66 20.53 17.01
N LEU A 284 3.74 20.91 16.31
CA LEU A 284 4.99 21.33 16.95
C LEU A 284 4.79 22.56 17.84
N THR A 285 3.98 23.52 17.39
CA THR A 285 3.67 24.73 18.17
C THR A 285 2.89 24.40 19.44
N GLU A 286 1.89 23.50 19.37
CA GLU A 286 1.16 23.06 20.57
C GLU A 286 2.08 22.31 21.53
N LEU A 287 2.93 21.41 21.01
CA LEU A 287 3.93 20.64 21.79
C LEU A 287 4.91 21.54 22.56
N ASP A 288 5.45 22.56 21.88
CA ASP A 288 6.36 23.51 22.51
C ASP A 288 5.62 24.41 23.52
N GLY A 289 4.34 24.70 23.27
CA GLY A 289 3.53 25.66 24.03
C GLY A 289 2.84 25.14 25.30
N PHE A 290 2.67 23.82 25.51
CA PHE A 290 1.98 23.32 26.70
C PHE A 290 2.93 23.02 27.87
N ASP A 291 2.47 23.31 29.09
CA ASP A 291 3.19 23.07 30.34
C ASP A 291 3.03 21.60 30.79
N PRO A 292 4.13 20.85 31.03
CA PRO A 292 4.06 19.49 31.57
C PRO A 292 3.28 19.38 32.89
N SER A 293 3.18 20.47 33.67
CA SER A 293 2.41 20.50 34.92
C SER A 293 0.89 20.37 34.71
N SER A 294 0.41 20.55 33.48
CA SER A 294 -1.03 20.50 33.16
C SER A 294 -1.64 19.10 33.18
N GLY A 295 -0.86 18.03 33.43
CA GLY A 295 -1.36 16.66 33.52
C GLY A 295 -1.83 16.08 32.18
N ILE A 296 -1.28 16.59 31.08
CA ILE A 296 -1.58 16.10 29.72
C ILE A 296 -0.34 15.38 29.19
N VAL A 297 -0.54 14.16 28.69
CA VAL A 297 0.52 13.36 28.07
C VAL A 297 0.13 13.07 26.61
N LEU A 298 1.07 13.28 25.69
CA LEU A 298 0.90 12.91 24.29
C LEU A 298 1.52 11.52 24.05
N LEU A 299 0.71 10.59 23.57
CA LEU A 299 1.16 9.31 23.03
C LEU A 299 0.97 9.34 21.50
N ALA A 300 1.93 8.83 20.76
CA ALA A 300 1.77 8.61 19.33
C ALA A 300 2.26 7.23 18.93
N ALA A 301 1.70 6.67 17.87
CA ALA A 301 2.14 5.40 17.32
C ALA A 301 2.63 5.57 15.87
N THR A 302 3.70 4.88 15.52
CA THR A 302 4.17 4.80 14.14
C THR A 302 4.69 3.39 13.83
N ASN A 303 4.48 2.96 12.60
CA ASN A 303 5.14 1.78 12.05
C ASN A 303 6.45 2.13 11.35
N ARG A 304 6.73 3.42 11.14
CA ARG A 304 7.83 3.92 10.30
C ARG A 304 8.54 5.12 10.94
N PRO A 305 9.30 4.90 12.01
CA PRO A 305 10.02 5.99 12.68
C PRO A 305 11.04 6.68 11.76
N GLU A 306 11.57 5.97 10.76
CA GLU A 306 12.63 6.44 9.86
C GLU A 306 12.20 7.54 8.89
N ILE A 307 10.90 7.62 8.56
CA ILE A 307 10.38 8.66 7.67
C ILE A 307 9.88 9.89 8.40
N LEU A 308 9.88 9.88 9.73
CA LEU A 308 9.41 11.01 10.54
C LEU A 308 10.38 12.20 10.46
N ASP A 309 9.83 13.41 10.50
CA ASP A 309 10.59 14.65 10.58
C ASP A 309 11.39 14.64 11.90
N PRO A 310 12.73 14.76 11.84
CA PRO A 310 13.58 14.81 13.02
C PRO A 310 13.17 15.89 14.03
N ALA A 311 12.45 16.94 13.60
CA ALA A 311 11.91 17.97 14.47
C ALA A 311 10.91 17.40 15.49
N LEU A 312 10.14 16.36 15.17
CA LEU A 312 9.21 15.71 16.11
C LEU A 312 9.96 14.99 17.24
N LEU A 313 11.15 14.45 16.96
CA LEU A 313 11.95 13.63 17.87
C LEU A 313 12.90 14.45 18.77
N ARG A 314 12.81 15.79 18.73
CA ARG A 314 13.65 16.67 19.56
C ARG A 314 13.15 16.71 21.01
N ALA A 315 14.07 16.99 21.92
CA ALA A 315 13.77 17.15 23.35
C ALA A 315 12.63 18.17 23.57
N GLY A 316 11.65 17.80 24.41
CA GLY A 316 10.44 18.60 24.65
C GLY A 316 9.31 18.36 23.65
N ARG A 317 9.41 17.37 22.77
CA ARG A 317 8.35 16.92 21.85
C ARG A 317 8.11 15.43 22.06
N PHE A 318 8.45 14.56 21.11
CA PHE A 318 8.52 13.12 21.31
C PHE A 318 9.92 12.72 21.76
N ASP A 319 10.21 12.99 23.03
CA ASP A 319 11.53 12.79 23.64
C ASP A 319 11.74 11.38 24.20
N ARG A 320 10.67 10.61 24.44
CA ARG A 320 10.76 9.17 24.76
C ARG A 320 10.25 8.34 23.59
N GLN A 321 11.03 7.32 23.21
CA GLN A 321 10.63 6.33 22.22
C GLN A 321 10.55 4.97 22.91
N VAL A 322 9.38 4.35 22.86
CA VAL A 322 9.13 3.02 23.43
C VAL A 322 8.98 2.05 22.27
N LEU A 323 9.90 1.08 22.20
CA LEU A 323 9.86 0.03 21.19
C LEU A 323 8.83 -1.02 21.59
N VAL A 324 7.88 -1.29 20.71
CA VAL A 324 6.84 -2.31 20.84
C VAL A 324 7.05 -3.34 19.73
N ASP A 325 8.00 -4.24 19.95
CA ASP A 325 8.41 -5.24 18.97
C ASP A 325 7.46 -6.45 18.93
N LYS A 326 7.72 -7.38 18.01
CA LYS A 326 7.02 -8.66 17.96
C LYS A 326 7.28 -9.48 19.23
N PRO A 327 6.27 -10.19 19.74
CA PRO A 327 6.42 -11.00 20.94
C PRO A 327 7.35 -12.19 20.73
N ASP A 328 8.16 -12.47 21.75
CA ASP A 328 8.93 -13.72 21.85
C ASP A 328 7.99 -14.91 22.13
N LYS A 329 8.52 -16.15 22.16
CA LYS A 329 7.70 -17.34 22.43
C LYS A 329 6.87 -17.21 23.72
N LYS A 330 7.43 -16.66 24.80
CA LYS A 330 6.70 -16.49 26.07
C LYS A 330 5.58 -15.47 25.92
N GLY A 331 5.84 -14.33 25.29
CA GLY A 331 4.87 -13.30 24.98
C GLY A 331 3.74 -13.83 24.09
N ARG A 332 4.05 -14.65 23.09
CA ARG A 332 3.04 -15.31 22.25
C ARG A 332 2.11 -16.21 23.07
N VAL A 333 2.66 -17.00 24.01
CA VAL A 333 1.85 -17.83 24.93
C VAL A 333 0.93 -16.96 25.78
N GLN A 334 1.43 -15.86 26.34
CA GLN A 334 0.62 -14.94 27.15
C GLN A 334 -0.51 -14.30 26.31
N ILE A 335 -0.21 -13.83 25.10
CA ILE A 335 -1.18 -13.25 24.17
C ILE A 335 -2.25 -14.29 23.78
N LEU A 336 -1.83 -15.51 23.43
CA LEU A 336 -2.75 -16.60 23.14
C LEU A 336 -3.68 -16.87 24.32
N ASN A 337 -3.17 -16.92 25.54
CA ASN A 337 -3.98 -17.10 26.75
C ASN A 337 -5.02 -15.99 26.96
N VAL A 338 -4.74 -14.75 26.55
CA VAL A 338 -5.73 -13.66 26.59
C VAL A 338 -6.86 -13.89 25.58
N HIS A 339 -6.53 -14.25 24.34
CA HIS A 339 -7.51 -14.44 23.27
C HIS A 339 -8.28 -15.75 23.39
N MET A 340 -7.62 -16.82 23.85
CA MET A 340 -8.21 -18.15 24.06
C MET A 340 -9.32 -18.15 25.12
N LYS A 341 -9.29 -17.25 26.11
CA LYS A 341 -10.37 -17.09 27.11
C LYS A 341 -11.73 -16.75 26.51
N ARG A 342 -11.76 -16.20 25.29
CA ARG A 342 -12.99 -15.79 24.60
C ARG A 342 -13.62 -16.92 23.78
N VAL A 343 -12.98 -18.08 23.72
CA VAL A 343 -13.36 -19.20 22.85
C VAL A 343 -13.50 -20.49 23.67
N THR A 344 -14.47 -21.33 23.34
CA THR A 344 -14.62 -22.65 23.95
C THR A 344 -13.57 -23.61 23.38
N LEU A 345 -12.57 -23.96 24.18
CA LEU A 345 -11.48 -24.87 23.80
C LEU A 345 -11.72 -26.30 24.29
N ALA A 346 -11.23 -27.26 23.52
CA ALA A 346 -11.12 -28.66 23.95
C ALA A 346 -9.93 -28.85 24.92
N PRO A 347 -9.94 -29.88 25.77
CA PRO A 347 -8.92 -30.08 26.81
C PRO A 347 -7.49 -30.35 26.30
N ASP A 348 -7.35 -30.72 25.03
CA ASP A 348 -6.08 -31.05 24.37
C ASP A 348 -5.36 -29.81 23.80
N VAL A 349 -6.00 -28.64 23.83
CA VAL A 349 -5.42 -27.40 23.30
C VAL A 349 -4.37 -26.85 24.26
N ASP A 350 -3.15 -26.72 23.77
CA ASP A 350 -1.99 -26.22 24.51
C ASP A 350 -1.42 -24.97 23.84
N ALA A 351 -1.45 -23.85 24.57
CA ALA A 351 -0.95 -22.56 24.09
C ALA A 351 0.55 -22.58 23.79
N GLU A 352 1.35 -23.38 24.50
CA GLU A 352 2.79 -23.50 24.23
C GLU A 352 3.06 -24.17 22.89
N LYS A 353 2.26 -25.19 22.56
CA LYS A 353 2.35 -25.86 21.25
C LYS A 353 1.96 -24.90 20.15
N VAL A 354 0.84 -24.18 20.29
CA VAL A 354 0.40 -23.19 19.30
C VAL A 354 1.43 -22.08 19.11
N ALA A 355 2.02 -21.55 20.19
CA ALA A 355 3.05 -20.50 20.11
C ALA A 355 4.33 -20.96 19.39
N ALA A 356 4.64 -22.26 19.42
CA ALA A 356 5.74 -22.86 18.68
C ALA A 356 5.44 -22.97 17.17
N LEU A 357 4.15 -22.98 16.78
CA LEU A 357 3.74 -23.00 15.36
C LEU A 357 3.73 -21.63 14.71
N THR A 358 3.83 -20.57 15.51
CA THR A 358 3.61 -19.20 15.06
C THR A 358 4.84 -18.30 15.29
N PRO A 359 6.05 -18.71 14.91
CA PRO A 359 7.23 -17.85 15.03
C PRO A 359 7.03 -16.58 14.20
N GLY A 360 7.39 -15.43 14.77
CA GLY A 360 7.29 -14.12 14.10
C GLY A 360 5.87 -13.56 13.93
N PHE A 361 4.84 -14.21 14.47
CA PHE A 361 3.47 -13.69 14.48
C PHE A 361 3.38 -12.48 15.43
N SER A 362 2.66 -11.44 14.99
CA SER A 362 2.30 -10.30 15.85
C SER A 362 1.11 -10.64 16.76
N GLY A 363 0.83 -9.78 17.74
CA GLY A 363 -0.34 -9.97 18.60
C GLY A 363 -1.67 -10.00 17.82
N ALA A 364 -1.78 -9.18 16.76
CA ALA A 364 -2.93 -9.20 15.86
C ALA A 364 -3.02 -10.50 15.05
N ASP A 365 -1.89 -11.05 14.60
CA ASP A 365 -1.87 -12.33 13.89
C ASP A 365 -2.32 -13.48 14.80
N LEU A 366 -1.91 -13.47 16.07
CA LEU A 366 -2.35 -14.45 17.07
C LEU A 366 -3.84 -14.33 17.40
N ALA A 367 -4.35 -13.09 17.51
CA ALA A 367 -5.78 -12.85 17.68
C ALA A 367 -6.58 -13.38 16.47
N ASN A 368 -6.07 -13.14 15.26
CA ASN A 368 -6.67 -13.65 14.03
C ASN A 368 -6.60 -15.18 13.96
N LEU A 369 -5.50 -15.80 14.39
CA LEU A 369 -5.34 -17.25 14.46
C LEU A 369 -6.40 -17.91 15.33
N VAL A 370 -6.61 -17.39 16.54
CA VAL A 370 -7.64 -17.91 17.47
C VAL A 370 -9.03 -17.78 16.84
N ASN A 371 -9.30 -16.66 16.16
CA ASN A 371 -10.56 -16.43 15.46
C ASN A 371 -10.74 -17.41 14.27
N GLU A 372 -9.72 -17.63 13.44
CA GLU A 372 -9.77 -18.58 12.33
C GLU A 372 -9.96 -20.02 12.80
N ALA A 373 -9.30 -20.43 13.89
CA ALA A 373 -9.51 -21.74 14.50
C ALA A 373 -10.96 -21.91 14.98
N ALA A 374 -11.55 -20.87 15.60
CA ALA A 374 -12.95 -20.87 16.00
C ALA A 374 -13.91 -20.94 14.79
N LEU A 375 -13.61 -20.23 13.70
CA LEU A 375 -14.40 -20.29 12.45
C LEU A 375 -14.34 -21.67 11.79
N LEU A 376 -13.19 -22.34 11.81
CA LEU A 376 -13.04 -23.72 11.31
C LEU A 376 -13.86 -24.71 12.14
N ALA A 377 -13.77 -24.63 13.47
CA ALA A 377 -14.59 -25.44 14.38
C ALA A 377 -16.09 -25.19 14.16
N THR A 378 -16.49 -23.93 13.98
CA THR A 378 -17.88 -23.54 13.69
C THR A 378 -18.36 -24.12 12.36
N ARG A 379 -17.52 -24.12 11.33
CA ARG A 379 -17.86 -24.66 10.00
C ARG A 379 -18.12 -26.16 10.03
N ARG A 380 -17.36 -26.91 10.85
CA ARG A 380 -17.60 -28.35 11.08
C ARG A 380 -18.70 -28.63 12.11
N LYS A 381 -19.37 -27.59 12.63
CA LYS A 381 -20.42 -27.65 13.66
C LYS A 381 -19.96 -28.38 14.94
N ALA A 382 -18.72 -28.11 15.36
CA ALA A 382 -18.18 -28.65 16.61
C ALA A 382 -18.59 -27.80 17.81
N ASP A 383 -18.64 -28.43 19.00
CA ASP A 383 -18.95 -27.75 20.26
C ASP A 383 -17.73 -27.04 20.88
N ALA A 384 -16.52 -27.43 20.48
CA ALA A 384 -15.25 -26.87 20.99
C ALA A 384 -14.16 -26.85 19.90
N VAL A 385 -13.25 -25.88 20.02
CA VAL A 385 -12.06 -25.74 19.16
C VAL A 385 -10.96 -26.70 19.63
N THR A 386 -10.40 -27.46 18.70
CA THR A 386 -9.38 -28.50 18.96
C THR A 386 -7.99 -28.06 18.49
N MET A 387 -6.95 -28.78 18.89
CA MET A 387 -5.58 -28.50 18.42
C MET A 387 -5.45 -28.62 16.89
N GLU A 388 -6.24 -29.49 16.26
CA GLU A 388 -6.30 -29.64 14.80
C GLU A 388 -6.83 -28.38 14.11
N ASP A 389 -7.83 -27.70 14.70
CA ASP A 389 -8.34 -26.44 14.15
C ASP A 389 -7.26 -25.35 14.19
N PHE A 390 -6.42 -25.31 15.23
CA PHE A 390 -5.27 -24.40 15.30
C PHE A 390 -4.22 -24.73 14.23
N ASN A 391 -3.87 -26.00 14.05
CA ASN A 391 -2.92 -26.42 13.01
C ASN A 391 -3.42 -25.98 11.62
N ASN A 392 -4.69 -26.25 11.32
CA ASN A 392 -5.33 -25.86 10.07
C ASN A 392 -5.43 -24.33 9.90
N ALA A 393 -5.64 -23.59 10.99
CA ALA A 393 -5.66 -22.13 10.97
C ALA A 393 -4.27 -21.54 10.70
N VAL A 394 -3.20 -22.07 11.30
CA VAL A 394 -1.82 -21.68 11.01
C VAL A 394 -1.51 -21.92 9.54
N GLU A 395 -1.83 -23.10 9.01
CA GLU A 395 -1.63 -23.42 7.59
C GLU A 395 -2.39 -22.45 6.67
N ARG A 396 -3.62 -22.10 7.03
CA ARG A 396 -4.44 -21.16 6.26
C ARG A 396 -3.88 -19.73 6.28
N ILE A 397 -3.30 -19.29 7.39
CA ILE A 397 -2.69 -17.95 7.51
C ILE A 397 -1.36 -17.91 6.75
N VAL A 398 -0.53 -18.95 6.88
CA VAL A 398 0.81 -18.99 6.27
C VAL A 398 0.76 -19.33 4.77
N ALA A 399 0.06 -20.40 4.39
CA ALA A 399 0.01 -20.88 3.00
C ALA A 399 -1.20 -20.35 2.20
N GLY A 400 -2.20 -19.76 2.88
CA GLY A 400 -3.39 -19.21 2.25
C GLY A 400 -4.53 -20.23 2.06
N LEU A 401 -5.56 -19.79 1.33
CA LEU A 401 -6.77 -20.58 1.09
C LEU A 401 -6.51 -21.78 0.18
N GLU A 402 -6.95 -22.96 0.58
CA GLU A 402 -6.97 -24.16 -0.24
C GLU A 402 -7.86 -23.95 -1.48
N LYS A 403 -7.30 -24.19 -2.68
CA LYS A 403 -8.02 -24.03 -3.95
C LYS A 403 -8.54 -25.36 -4.47
N ARG A 404 -9.70 -25.78 -3.93
CA ARG A 404 -10.38 -27.02 -4.37
C ARG A 404 -10.72 -27.07 -5.86
N ASN A 405 -10.92 -25.92 -6.51
CA ASN A 405 -11.26 -25.85 -7.93
C ASN A 405 -10.04 -25.85 -8.87
N ARG A 406 -8.82 -25.80 -8.33
CA ARG A 406 -7.59 -25.79 -9.14
C ARG A 406 -7.06 -27.21 -9.27
N VAL A 407 -7.59 -27.94 -10.24
CA VAL A 407 -7.12 -29.28 -10.58
C VAL A 407 -5.85 -29.16 -11.43
N LEU A 408 -4.72 -29.60 -10.88
CA LEU A 408 -3.45 -29.69 -11.61
C LEU A 408 -3.47 -30.89 -12.54
N ASN A 409 -2.87 -30.76 -13.72
CA ASN A 409 -2.71 -31.90 -14.62
C ASN A 409 -1.75 -32.94 -13.99
N ALA A 410 -1.86 -34.22 -14.37
CA ALA A 410 -1.08 -35.30 -13.76
C ALA A 410 0.44 -35.02 -13.81
N ARG A 411 0.94 -34.51 -14.95
CA ARG A 411 2.34 -34.12 -15.12
C ARG A 411 2.73 -32.93 -14.24
N GLU A 412 1.85 -31.96 -14.06
CA GLU A 412 2.12 -30.80 -13.19
C GLU A 412 2.18 -31.23 -11.72
N ARG A 413 1.26 -32.11 -11.29
CA ARG A 413 1.29 -32.70 -9.94
C ARG A 413 2.60 -33.45 -9.70
N GLU A 414 3.05 -34.22 -10.68
CA GLU A 414 4.30 -34.98 -10.59
C GLU A 414 5.51 -34.06 -10.42
N ILE A 415 5.60 -32.98 -11.22
CA ILE A 415 6.66 -31.98 -11.12
C ILE A 415 6.63 -31.31 -9.74
N VAL A 416 5.44 -30.91 -9.26
CA VAL A 416 5.27 -30.29 -7.95
C VAL A 416 5.68 -31.24 -6.82
N ALA A 417 5.36 -32.53 -6.91
CA ALA A 417 5.77 -33.50 -5.89
C ALA A 417 7.29 -33.61 -5.77
N HIS A 418 8.00 -33.70 -6.90
CA HIS A 418 9.47 -33.71 -6.91
C HIS A 418 10.04 -32.37 -6.43
N HIS A 419 9.40 -31.26 -6.78
CA HIS A 419 9.80 -29.93 -6.34
C HIS A 419 9.72 -29.78 -4.80
N GLU A 420 8.57 -30.10 -4.21
CA GLU A 420 8.38 -30.02 -2.76
C GLU A 420 9.26 -30.99 -2.00
N MET A 421 9.40 -32.23 -2.49
CA MET A 421 10.33 -33.19 -1.90
C MET A 421 11.79 -32.75 -2.05
N GLY A 422 12.13 -31.99 -3.09
CA GLY A 422 13.44 -31.35 -3.26
C GLY A 422 13.78 -30.42 -2.10
N HIS A 423 12.87 -29.51 -1.74
CA HIS A 423 13.04 -28.65 -0.56
C HIS A 423 13.19 -29.48 0.72
N ALA A 424 12.31 -30.46 0.91
CA ALA A 424 12.27 -31.25 2.13
C ALA A 424 13.53 -32.11 2.33
N LEU A 425 14.00 -32.80 1.28
CA LEU A 425 15.21 -33.64 1.35
C LEU A 425 16.46 -32.82 1.58
N VAL A 426 16.60 -31.66 0.93
CA VAL A 426 17.75 -30.77 1.17
C VAL A 426 17.73 -30.25 2.61
N ALA A 427 16.56 -29.87 3.12
CA ALA A 427 16.42 -29.43 4.51
C ALA A 427 16.75 -30.52 5.52
N MET A 428 16.38 -31.79 5.24
CA MET A 428 16.70 -32.93 6.10
C MET A 428 18.18 -33.36 6.02
N ALA A 429 18.85 -33.08 4.90
CA ALA A 429 20.24 -33.48 4.68
C ALA A 429 21.27 -32.49 5.25
N LEU A 430 20.92 -31.21 5.41
CA LEU A 430 21.84 -30.15 5.80
C LEU A 430 21.82 -29.87 7.31
N PRO A 431 22.99 -29.66 7.94
CA PRO A 431 23.04 -29.26 9.35
C PRO A 431 22.59 -27.81 9.54
N GLY A 432 22.07 -27.51 10.73
CA GLY A 432 21.70 -26.14 11.13
C GLY A 432 20.42 -25.60 10.47
N VAL A 433 19.72 -26.41 9.67
CA VAL A 433 18.45 -26.05 9.03
C VAL A 433 17.27 -26.43 9.92
N ASP A 434 16.21 -25.62 9.87
CA ASP A 434 14.97 -25.88 10.60
C ASP A 434 14.30 -27.19 10.15
N PRO A 435 13.81 -28.03 11.09
CA PRO A 435 13.20 -29.31 10.76
C PRO A 435 11.92 -29.14 9.92
N VAL A 436 11.77 -30.00 8.92
CA VAL A 436 10.57 -30.05 8.09
C VAL A 436 9.44 -30.70 8.88
N HIS A 437 8.31 -30.00 8.96
CA HIS A 437 7.16 -30.49 9.69
C HIS A 437 6.09 -31.08 8.76
N LYS A 438 5.91 -30.50 7.57
CA LYS A 438 4.86 -30.92 6.64
C LYS A 438 5.21 -30.57 5.21
N VAL A 439 4.88 -31.48 4.30
CA VAL A 439 5.00 -31.30 2.85
C VAL A 439 3.65 -31.61 2.22
N SER A 440 3.17 -30.76 1.30
CA SER A 440 1.90 -30.97 0.62
C SER A 440 1.93 -30.47 -0.83
N ILE A 441 1.29 -31.21 -1.72
CA ILE A 441 1.08 -30.84 -3.14
C ILE A 441 -0.30 -30.24 -3.40
N ILE A 442 -1.04 -29.93 -2.32
CA ILE A 442 -2.37 -29.34 -2.42
C ILE A 442 -2.22 -27.83 -2.62
N PRO A 443 -2.73 -27.27 -3.74
CA PRO A 443 -2.52 -25.87 -4.07
C PRO A 443 -3.23 -24.94 -3.06
N ARG A 444 -2.47 -23.99 -2.51
CA ARG A 444 -2.95 -22.97 -1.58
C ARG A 444 -2.60 -21.56 -2.05
N GLY A 445 -3.41 -20.57 -1.65
CA GLY A 445 -3.12 -19.16 -1.89
C GLY A 445 -3.03 -18.75 -3.37
N ILE A 446 -2.34 -17.64 -3.63
CA ILE A 446 -2.09 -17.13 -4.99
C ILE A 446 -0.67 -17.50 -5.38
N GLY A 447 -0.51 -18.52 -6.23
CA GLY A 447 0.78 -18.87 -6.83
C GLY A 447 1.43 -20.15 -6.31
N ALA A 448 1.15 -20.59 -5.08
CA ALA A 448 1.70 -21.83 -4.54
C ALA A 448 0.95 -23.06 -5.10
N LEU A 449 1.69 -23.96 -5.77
CA LEU A 449 1.19 -25.23 -6.31
C LEU A 449 1.42 -26.40 -5.34
N GLY A 450 2.39 -26.26 -4.44
CA GLY A 450 2.66 -27.08 -3.26
C GLY A 450 3.29 -26.19 -2.18
N TYR A 451 3.59 -26.77 -1.03
CA TYR A 451 4.35 -26.08 0.01
C TYR A 451 5.06 -27.05 0.97
N THR A 452 6.18 -26.58 1.50
CA THR A 452 6.99 -27.23 2.54
C THR A 452 7.06 -26.32 3.76
N ILE A 453 6.58 -26.79 4.92
CA ILE A 453 6.61 -26.04 6.19
C ILE A 453 7.79 -26.51 7.02
N GLN A 454 8.70 -25.58 7.34
CA GLN A 454 9.76 -25.75 8.32
C GLN A 454 9.35 -25.10 9.65
N ARG A 455 9.74 -25.72 10.77
CA ARG A 455 9.47 -25.20 12.12
C ARG A 455 10.78 -24.84 12.83
N PRO A 456 11.06 -23.55 13.04
CA PRO A 456 12.18 -23.13 13.86
C PRO A 456 12.11 -23.72 15.27
N THR A 457 13.24 -24.26 15.74
CA THR A 457 13.36 -24.78 17.12
C THR A 457 13.53 -23.66 18.13
N GLU A 458 14.12 -22.54 17.71
CA GLU A 458 14.40 -21.38 18.55
C GLU A 458 14.31 -20.08 17.75
N ASP A 459 13.98 -18.96 18.41
CA ASP A 459 13.98 -17.64 17.80
C ASP A 459 15.46 -17.16 17.69
N ARG A 460 16.11 -17.40 16.55
CA ARG A 460 17.52 -17.01 16.29
C ARG A 460 17.63 -15.58 15.79
N PHE A 461 18.59 -14.82 16.34
CA PHE A 461 18.90 -13.44 15.91
C PHE A 461 20.19 -13.33 15.09
N LEU A 462 21.07 -14.33 15.16
CA LEU A 462 22.36 -14.35 14.46
C LEU A 462 22.40 -15.59 13.56
N MET A 463 22.92 -15.42 12.34
CA MET A 463 23.14 -16.50 11.38
C MET A 463 24.56 -16.43 10.85
N THR A 464 25.21 -17.59 10.79
CA THR A 464 26.52 -17.76 10.18
C THR A 464 26.43 -17.79 8.65
N ARG A 465 27.57 -17.62 7.97
CA ARG A 465 27.65 -17.77 6.51
C ARG A 465 27.12 -19.13 6.05
N GLU A 466 27.54 -20.21 6.73
CA GLU A 466 27.11 -21.58 6.41
C GLU A 466 25.60 -21.77 6.55
N GLU A 467 24.99 -21.25 7.61
CA GLU A 467 23.53 -21.32 7.78
C GLU A 467 22.77 -20.56 6.69
N LEU A 468 23.28 -19.40 6.24
CA LEU A 468 22.69 -18.65 5.13
C LEU A 468 22.84 -19.41 3.80
N GLU A 469 24.00 -20.01 3.53
CA GLU A 469 24.22 -20.84 2.36
C GLU A 469 23.32 -22.09 2.37
N ASN A 470 23.14 -22.72 3.53
CA ASN A 470 22.23 -23.86 3.69
C ASN A 470 20.77 -23.44 3.49
N LYS A 471 20.38 -22.26 3.95
CA LYS A 471 19.04 -21.70 3.68
C LYS A 471 18.81 -21.43 2.19
N ILE A 472 19.82 -20.91 1.48
CA ILE A 472 19.78 -20.77 0.02
C ILE A 472 19.67 -22.15 -0.64
N ALA A 473 20.42 -23.16 -0.19
CA ALA A 473 20.36 -24.51 -0.73
C ALA A 473 18.95 -25.11 -0.62
N VAL A 474 18.28 -24.93 0.53
CA VAL A 474 16.89 -25.38 0.73
C VAL A 474 15.95 -24.69 -0.25
N LEU A 475 16.04 -23.36 -0.42
CA LEU A 475 15.23 -22.61 -1.39
C LEU A 475 15.48 -23.10 -2.83
N LEU A 476 16.72 -23.41 -3.17
CA LEU A 476 17.05 -23.94 -4.50
C LEU A 476 16.73 -25.44 -4.67
N GLY A 477 16.32 -26.13 -3.59
CA GLY A 477 16.05 -27.57 -3.57
C GLY A 477 14.98 -28.01 -4.57
N GLY A 478 13.86 -27.29 -4.67
CA GLY A 478 12.82 -27.63 -5.64
C GLY A 478 13.28 -27.52 -7.09
N ARG A 479 14.00 -26.43 -7.42
CA ARG A 479 14.61 -26.25 -8.74
C ARG A 479 15.67 -27.31 -9.05
N ALA A 480 16.48 -27.69 -8.06
CA ALA A 480 17.50 -28.70 -8.20
C ALA A 480 16.89 -30.10 -8.41
N ALA A 481 15.79 -30.43 -7.73
CA ALA A 481 15.05 -31.68 -7.93
C ALA A 481 14.51 -31.79 -9.36
N GLU A 482 13.92 -30.71 -9.89
CA GLU A 482 13.47 -30.68 -11.29
C GLU A 482 14.62 -30.93 -12.27
N LYS A 483 15.79 -30.34 -12.01
CA LYS A 483 16.98 -30.53 -12.84
C LYS A 483 17.47 -32.00 -12.81
N VAL A 484 17.51 -32.63 -11.64
CA VAL A 484 17.99 -34.01 -11.47
C VAL A 484 17.06 -35.02 -12.15
N ILE A 485 15.75 -34.82 -12.03
CA ILE A 485 14.74 -35.78 -12.52
C ILE A 485 14.41 -35.57 -14.00
N TYR A 486 14.17 -34.31 -14.41
CA TYR A 486 13.61 -34.00 -15.73
C TYR A 486 14.60 -33.34 -16.71
N ASP A 487 15.77 -32.93 -16.24
CA ASP A 487 16.78 -32.18 -17.00
C ASP A 487 16.28 -30.83 -17.60
N HIS A 488 15.08 -30.38 -17.23
CA HIS A 488 14.49 -29.11 -17.60
C HIS A 488 13.93 -28.38 -16.37
N LEU A 489 13.77 -27.06 -16.48
CA LEU A 489 13.39 -26.21 -15.35
C LEU A 489 12.02 -25.57 -15.61
N SER A 490 11.17 -25.54 -14.60
CA SER A 490 9.85 -24.91 -14.61
C SER A 490 9.91 -23.45 -14.13
N THR A 491 8.76 -22.79 -14.17
CA THR A 491 8.54 -21.46 -13.58
C THR A 491 8.09 -21.52 -12.12
N GLY A 492 7.94 -22.71 -11.52
CA GLY A 492 7.48 -22.90 -10.14
C GLY A 492 8.45 -22.31 -9.10
N ALA A 493 9.75 -22.38 -9.38
CA ALA A 493 10.81 -21.90 -8.48
C ALA A 493 11.01 -20.36 -8.46
N ALA A 494 10.09 -19.58 -9.03
CA ALA A 494 10.30 -18.13 -9.20
C ALA A 494 10.42 -17.40 -7.84
N ASP A 495 9.56 -17.74 -6.88
CA ASP A 495 9.58 -17.15 -5.53
C ASP A 495 10.85 -17.55 -4.76
N ASP A 496 11.28 -18.81 -4.89
CA ASP A 496 12.49 -19.30 -4.23
C ASP A 496 13.74 -18.64 -4.78
N LEU A 497 13.80 -18.39 -6.09
CA LEU A 497 14.90 -17.66 -6.72
C LEU A 497 15.01 -16.23 -6.22
N VAL A 498 13.88 -15.53 -6.04
CA VAL A 498 13.86 -14.18 -5.47
C VAL A 498 14.42 -14.21 -4.06
N LYS A 499 13.89 -15.09 -3.19
CA LYS A 499 14.36 -15.21 -1.80
C LYS A 499 15.83 -15.60 -1.70
N ALA A 500 16.28 -16.55 -2.50
CA ALA A 500 17.68 -16.98 -2.55
C ALA A 500 18.59 -15.81 -2.97
N THR A 501 18.18 -15.08 -4.00
CA THR A 501 18.92 -13.90 -4.50
C THR A 501 18.98 -12.79 -3.45
N ASP A 502 17.89 -12.54 -2.72
CA ASP A 502 17.84 -11.52 -1.66
C ASP A 502 18.79 -11.86 -0.51
N ILE A 503 18.84 -13.15 -0.10
CA ILE A 503 19.79 -13.61 0.92
C ILE A 503 21.23 -13.44 0.43
N ALA A 504 21.55 -13.92 -0.77
CA ALA A 504 22.89 -13.79 -1.35
C ALA A 504 23.30 -12.31 -1.49
N ARG A 505 22.38 -11.44 -1.92
CA ARG A 505 22.62 -9.99 -1.99
C ARG A 505 22.86 -9.39 -0.61
N ALA A 506 22.13 -9.81 0.43
CA ALA A 506 22.37 -9.36 1.80
C ALA A 506 23.74 -9.83 2.34
N MET A 507 24.16 -11.08 2.04
CA MET A 507 25.48 -11.60 2.39
C MET A 507 26.60 -10.72 1.83
N VAL A 508 26.47 -10.31 0.57
CA VAL A 508 27.47 -9.49 -0.13
C VAL A 508 27.38 -8.02 0.30
N ALA A 509 26.21 -7.40 0.20
CA ALA A 509 26.06 -5.95 0.31
C ALA A 509 25.93 -5.43 1.75
N ARG A 510 25.42 -6.24 2.67
CA ARG A 510 25.12 -5.81 4.06
C ARG A 510 25.99 -6.49 5.09
N TYR A 511 26.18 -7.81 4.97
CA TYR A 511 26.92 -8.59 5.96
C TYR A 511 28.43 -8.65 5.72
N GLY A 512 28.91 -8.19 4.55
CA GLY A 512 30.35 -8.18 4.23
C GLY A 512 30.97 -9.57 4.23
N MET A 513 30.23 -10.57 3.72
CA MET A 513 30.63 -11.98 3.67
C MET A 513 31.39 -12.36 2.39
N ASP A 514 31.57 -11.40 1.48
CA ASP A 514 32.35 -11.58 0.26
C ASP A 514 33.84 -11.23 0.50
N PRO A 515 34.79 -12.12 0.17
CA PRO A 515 36.20 -11.89 0.44
C PRO A 515 36.81 -10.76 -0.41
N ASP A 516 36.32 -10.52 -1.62
CA ASP A 516 36.89 -9.54 -2.55
C ASP A 516 36.39 -8.11 -2.26
N LEU A 517 35.16 -7.98 -1.78
CA LEU A 517 34.57 -6.73 -1.34
C LEU A 517 34.91 -6.38 0.12
N GLY A 518 35.26 -7.39 0.92
CA GLY A 518 35.71 -7.24 2.30
C GLY A 518 34.58 -6.92 3.28
N HIS A 519 34.95 -6.53 4.51
CA HIS A 519 34.02 -6.32 5.63
C HIS A 519 33.38 -4.92 5.62
N VAL A 520 32.75 -4.55 4.51
CA VAL A 520 32.10 -3.24 4.30
C VAL A 520 30.61 -3.43 4.02
N SER A 521 29.75 -2.62 4.67
CA SER A 521 28.32 -2.52 4.31
C SER A 521 28.15 -1.47 3.22
N TYR A 522 27.79 -1.93 2.03
CA TYR A 522 27.44 -1.10 0.87
C TYR A 522 25.98 -0.69 0.84
N ASP A 523 25.15 -1.41 1.60
CA ASP A 523 23.75 -1.06 1.81
C ASP A 523 23.65 0.07 2.85
N THR A 524 22.92 1.11 2.47
CA THR A 524 22.65 2.30 3.31
C THR A 524 21.27 2.28 3.92
N GLU A 525 20.37 1.44 3.42
CA GLU A 525 19.01 1.38 3.93
C GLU A 525 18.97 0.48 5.16
N ARG A 526 18.58 1.07 6.30
CA ARG A 526 17.90 0.27 7.32
C ARG A 526 16.67 -0.31 6.61
N PRO A 527 16.48 -1.65 6.56
CA PRO A 527 15.22 -2.17 6.07
C PRO A 527 14.13 -1.46 6.86
N GLY A 528 13.32 -0.64 6.18
CA GLY A 528 12.17 -0.02 6.82
C GLY A 528 11.35 -1.14 7.44
N PHE A 529 10.75 -0.88 8.60
CA PHE A 529 9.99 -1.88 9.34
C PHE A 529 8.97 -2.62 8.44
N LEU A 530 8.45 -1.94 7.41
CA LEU A 530 7.46 -2.44 6.45
C LEU A 530 8.03 -2.88 5.09
N GLY A 531 9.36 -3.00 4.92
CA GLY A 531 9.99 -3.59 3.73
C GLY A 531 9.64 -2.95 2.38
N THR A 532 9.12 -1.71 2.36
CA THR A 532 8.71 -1.05 1.12
C THR A 532 9.92 -0.38 0.47
N GLY A 533 10.38 -0.96 -0.65
CA GLY A 533 11.49 -0.44 -1.45
C GLY A 533 11.23 1.00 -1.87
N ASP A 534 12.16 1.88 -1.51
CA ASP A 534 12.18 3.25 -1.99
C ASP A 534 12.49 3.23 -3.49
N GLN A 535 11.62 3.83 -4.31
CA GLN A 535 11.87 4.03 -5.74
C GLN A 535 13.11 4.94 -6.00
N SER A 536 13.65 5.53 -4.94
CA SER A 536 14.87 6.34 -4.93
C SER A 536 16.17 5.55 -4.70
N ALA A 537 16.12 4.22 -4.59
CA ALA A 537 17.28 3.37 -4.29
C ALA A 537 18.46 3.55 -5.28
N TRP A 538 18.20 3.95 -6.54
CA TRP A 538 19.26 4.24 -7.51
C TRP A 538 20.00 5.56 -7.22
N LEU A 539 19.33 6.56 -6.63
CA LEU A 539 19.91 7.88 -6.31
C LEU A 539 20.73 7.87 -5.01
N ASN A 540 20.48 6.90 -4.12
CA ASN A 540 21.11 6.82 -2.80
C ASN A 540 22.27 5.80 -2.72
N ARG A 541 22.70 5.22 -3.84
CA ARG A 541 23.83 4.28 -3.89
C ARG A 541 25.12 4.96 -3.42
N ARG A 542 25.76 4.43 -2.38
CA ARG A 542 27.07 4.89 -1.87
C ARG A 542 28.25 4.06 -2.39
N HIS A 543 28.13 3.53 -3.59
CA HIS A 543 29.17 2.71 -4.22
C HIS A 543 29.25 3.01 -5.71
N SER A 544 30.41 2.75 -6.32
CA SER A 544 30.61 2.94 -7.76
C SER A 544 29.90 1.86 -8.57
N GLU A 545 29.64 2.13 -9.85
CA GLU A 545 29.11 1.12 -10.79
C GLU A 545 30.03 -0.12 -10.88
N ALA A 546 31.35 0.08 -10.84
CA ALA A 546 32.30 -1.03 -10.80
C ALA A 546 32.16 -1.90 -9.53
N THR A 547 31.73 -1.32 -8.41
CA THR A 547 31.43 -2.08 -7.19
C THR A 547 30.09 -2.80 -7.33
N ALA A 548 29.09 -2.16 -7.94
CA ALA A 548 27.80 -2.79 -8.22
C ALA A 548 27.95 -4.03 -9.12
N GLU A 549 28.72 -3.91 -10.21
CA GLU A 549 29.03 -5.04 -11.10
C GLU A 549 29.72 -6.20 -10.38
N ARG A 550 30.68 -5.88 -9.48
CA ARG A 550 31.33 -6.89 -8.63
C ARG A 550 30.35 -7.56 -7.67
N MET A 551 29.47 -6.80 -7.03
CA MET A 551 28.43 -7.35 -6.16
C MET A 551 27.50 -8.30 -6.92
N ASP A 552 27.03 -7.92 -8.12
CA ASP A 552 26.15 -8.77 -8.92
C ASP A 552 26.88 -10.05 -9.40
N THR A 553 28.17 -9.94 -9.71
CA THR A 553 29.02 -11.10 -10.04
C THR A 553 29.17 -12.05 -8.85
N ALA A 554 29.43 -11.51 -7.66
CA ALA A 554 29.55 -12.30 -6.42
C ALA A 554 28.23 -12.99 -6.04
N VAL A 555 27.10 -12.28 -6.13
CA VAL A 555 25.76 -12.85 -5.90
C VAL A 555 25.51 -14.01 -6.85
N LYS A 556 25.81 -13.85 -8.14
CA LYS A 556 25.67 -14.93 -9.12
C LYS A 556 26.54 -16.13 -8.76
N ALA A 557 27.81 -15.92 -8.43
CA ALA A 557 28.73 -16.99 -8.06
C ALA A 557 28.23 -17.79 -6.85
N ILE A 558 27.79 -17.10 -5.79
CA ILE A 558 27.22 -17.73 -4.60
C ILE A 558 26.01 -18.62 -4.96
N ILE A 559 25.09 -18.11 -5.78
CA ILE A 559 23.90 -18.86 -6.19
C ILE A 559 24.27 -20.07 -7.06
N ASP A 560 25.17 -19.90 -8.04
CA ASP A 560 25.59 -20.98 -8.95
C ASP A 560 26.31 -22.10 -8.19
N ASP A 561 27.21 -21.76 -7.25
CA ASP A 561 27.95 -22.72 -6.44
C ASP A 561 27.01 -23.51 -5.51
N ILE A 562 26.10 -22.81 -4.82
CA ILE A 562 25.12 -23.46 -3.93
C ILE A 562 24.15 -24.33 -4.75
N PHE A 563 23.72 -23.88 -5.93
CA PHE A 563 22.88 -24.67 -6.82
C PHE A 563 23.58 -25.96 -7.25
N ALA A 564 24.85 -25.89 -7.66
CA ALA A 564 25.64 -27.06 -8.03
C ALA A 564 25.78 -28.05 -6.86
N ARG A 565 26.05 -27.55 -5.65
CA ARG A 565 26.10 -28.37 -4.43
C ARG A 565 24.76 -29.05 -4.15
N THR A 566 23.66 -28.32 -4.29
CA THR A 566 22.30 -28.82 -4.04
C THR A 566 21.91 -29.90 -5.06
N VAL A 567 22.29 -29.74 -6.33
CA VAL A 567 22.10 -30.75 -7.38
C VAL A 567 22.88 -32.02 -7.05
N ALA A 568 24.16 -31.91 -6.66
CA ALA A 568 24.97 -33.07 -6.28
C ALA A 568 24.39 -33.83 -5.08
N LEU A 569 23.89 -33.10 -4.08
CA LEU A 569 23.23 -33.67 -2.90
C LEU A 569 21.96 -34.45 -3.27
N LEU A 570 21.12 -33.88 -4.12
CA LEU A 570 19.89 -34.53 -4.57
C LEU A 570 20.15 -35.70 -5.51
N ASP A 571 21.18 -35.62 -6.37
CA ASP A 571 21.56 -36.74 -7.23
C ASP A 571 22.09 -37.94 -6.41
N ALA A 572 22.87 -37.68 -5.35
CA ALA A 572 23.29 -38.71 -4.41
C ALA A 572 22.12 -39.38 -3.66
N ASN A 573 20.99 -38.67 -3.54
CA ASN A 573 19.75 -39.10 -2.91
C ASN A 573 18.62 -39.36 -3.94
N ARG A 574 18.94 -39.51 -5.23
CA ARG A 574 17.93 -39.55 -6.31
C ARG A 574 16.87 -40.64 -6.14
N ALA A 575 17.30 -41.84 -5.74
CA ALA A 575 16.38 -42.95 -5.51
C ALA A 575 15.39 -42.66 -4.39
N LEU A 576 15.85 -41.99 -3.32
CA LEU A 576 14.99 -41.58 -2.21
C LEU A 576 14.02 -40.48 -2.67
N LEU A 577 14.50 -39.48 -3.44
CA LEU A 577 13.66 -38.44 -4.02
C LEU A 577 12.52 -39.02 -4.87
N GLU A 578 12.80 -39.98 -5.75
CA GLU A 578 11.77 -40.65 -6.56
C GLU A 578 10.79 -41.47 -5.70
N GLU A 579 11.27 -42.19 -4.67
CA GLU A 579 10.44 -42.97 -3.75
C GLU A 579 9.48 -42.05 -2.97
N THR A 580 10.02 -41.02 -2.33
CA THR A 580 9.22 -40.11 -1.49
C THR A 580 8.30 -39.22 -2.30
N SER A 581 8.67 -38.87 -3.54
CA SER A 581 7.78 -38.11 -4.43
C SER A 581 6.58 -38.95 -4.88
N ARG A 582 6.76 -40.26 -5.08
CA ARG A 582 5.64 -41.19 -5.34
C ARG A 582 4.71 -41.31 -4.14
N ASP A 583 5.27 -41.47 -2.93
CA ASP A 583 4.48 -41.49 -1.70
C ASP A 583 3.68 -40.19 -1.52
N LEU A 584 4.31 -39.03 -1.79
CA LEU A 584 3.64 -37.73 -1.75
C LEU A 584 2.55 -37.59 -2.83
N LEU A 585 2.71 -38.19 -4.01
CA LEU A 585 1.67 -38.20 -5.04
C LEU A 585 0.46 -39.05 -4.63
N ASP A 586 0.69 -40.17 -3.96
CA ASP A 586 -0.35 -41.09 -3.51
C ASP A 586 -1.13 -40.53 -2.31
N ARG A 587 -0.43 -39.90 -1.36
CA ARG A 587 -1.00 -39.40 -0.10
C ARG A 587 -1.36 -37.91 -0.13
N GLU A 588 -0.87 -37.17 -1.11
CA GLU A 588 -0.99 -35.71 -1.30
C GLU A 588 -0.34 -34.85 -0.20
N THR A 589 -0.05 -35.41 0.97
CA THR A 589 0.53 -34.74 2.13
C THR A 589 1.33 -35.73 2.98
N LEU A 590 2.50 -35.31 3.45
CA LEU A 590 3.36 -36.02 4.39
C LEU A 590 3.55 -35.17 5.66
N ASP A 591 3.29 -35.76 6.82
CA ASP A 591 3.40 -35.10 8.12
C ASP A 591 4.71 -35.47 8.83
N GLU A 592 4.98 -34.83 9.97
CA GLU A 592 6.23 -34.99 10.76
C GLU A 592 6.65 -36.45 11.01
N PRO A 593 5.77 -37.41 11.36
CA PRO A 593 6.18 -38.80 11.56
C PRO A 593 6.72 -39.45 10.27
N ASP A 594 6.10 -39.16 9.13
CA ASP A 594 6.52 -39.68 7.82
C ASP A 594 7.89 -39.08 7.43
N LEU A 595 8.02 -37.76 7.60
CA LEU A 595 9.25 -37.03 7.30
C LEU A 595 10.41 -37.46 8.19
N ARG A 596 10.16 -37.77 9.47
CA ARG A 596 11.20 -38.31 10.37
C ARG A 596 11.72 -39.66 9.88
N ALA A 597 10.84 -40.55 9.41
CA ALA A 597 11.25 -41.84 8.85
C ALA A 597 12.04 -41.69 7.53
N ILE A 598 11.72 -40.65 6.74
CA ILE A 598 12.49 -40.30 5.55
C ILE A 598 13.87 -39.76 5.94
N ALA A 599 13.94 -38.85 6.92
CA ALA A 599 15.18 -38.21 7.37
C ALA A 599 16.26 -39.23 7.78
N GLU A 600 15.87 -40.34 8.42
CA GLU A 600 16.80 -41.42 8.80
C GLU A 600 17.46 -42.12 7.59
N LYS A 601 16.85 -42.05 6.41
CA LYS A 601 17.37 -42.65 5.17
C LYS A 601 18.18 -41.67 4.32
N VAL A 602 18.13 -40.37 4.62
CA VAL A 602 18.78 -39.32 3.82
C VAL A 602 20.29 -39.45 3.97
N ARG A 603 21.00 -39.47 2.84
CA ARG A 603 22.46 -39.36 2.85
C ARG A 603 22.84 -37.92 3.13
N ILE A 604 23.46 -37.73 4.28
CA ILE A 604 24.04 -36.46 4.71
C ILE A 604 25.34 -36.26 3.93
N GLN A 605 25.51 -35.12 3.27
CA GLN A 605 26.82 -34.73 2.76
C GLN A 605 27.66 -34.33 3.97
N GLU A 606 28.71 -35.11 4.28
CA GLU A 606 29.79 -34.58 5.11
C GLU A 606 30.41 -33.43 4.32
N VAL A 607 30.30 -32.21 4.84
CA VAL A 607 31.00 -31.06 4.29
C VAL A 607 32.48 -31.35 4.47
N GLU A 608 33.20 -31.69 3.40
CA GLU A 608 34.66 -31.65 3.40
C GLU A 608 35.04 -30.21 3.75
N ALA A 609 35.51 -30.01 4.99
CA ALA A 609 36.10 -28.76 5.42
C ALA A 609 37.36 -28.53 4.57
N ALA A 610 37.24 -27.65 3.58
CA ALA A 610 38.36 -27.14 2.79
C ALA A 610 39.14 -26.07 3.56
#